data_AF-A0A959FFD1-F1
#
_entry.id   AF-A0A959FFD1-F1
#
_cell.length_a   1.000
_cell.length_b   1.000
_cell.length_c   1.000
_cell.angle_alpha   90.00
_cell.angle_beta   90.00
_cell.angle_gamma   90.00
#
_symmetry.space_group_name_H-M   'P 1'
#
loop_
_entity.id
_entity.type
_entity.pdbx_description
1 polymer ?
#
loop_
_entity_poly.entity_id
_entity_poly.type
_entity_poly.pdbx_seq_one_letter_code
_entity_poly.pdbx_strand_id
1 'polypeptide(L)'
;EVALPVSEVEIKKMEAKEFFGDDLDWYQFNFSDGGESDDIWQRKVETREEILMPSQVRYPGMPSTRWWKMEDNAVNFGNVKLSSTNLSSLLFSQFALVYGNDWIMTPLRTDVGAMYQITSLIVRDNFGIPTQINHLHEVAPNENWNFLQFQSRDPENKKASFLFLPPSMASHLRSKEYEKVNFIRDEMANMVWGIEEIIPDAIGGGSSGSKRATALKVYLAEIAENTIEQNLSSNQAKFKYLLEGSVPENWIPFIPVRVSDEDLFSRKIQLQRASMPRIVPGFSPRRVRPKSLLLQDGLSENPKRPMFLYEEEVPRSGAIVTGKWKRTRWYNGETYVWFAWQKTNGRGEESSGLKFDTVKYSKYK
;
A
#
# COMPACT_ATOMS: atom_id res chain seq x y z
N GLU A 1 4.92 1.59 -11.68
CA GLU A 1 5.49 0.55 -12.56
C GLU A 1 6.51 1.20 -13.47
N VAL A 2 7.65 0.55 -13.69
CA VAL A 2 8.70 1.01 -14.60
C VAL A 2 9.23 -0.20 -15.36
N ALA A 3 9.21 -0.16 -16.69
CA ALA A 3 9.86 -1.17 -17.54
C ALA A 3 11.27 -0.67 -17.90
N LEU A 4 12.27 -1.54 -17.77
CA LEU A 4 13.68 -1.22 -17.96
C LEU A 4 14.35 -2.30 -18.82
N PRO A 5 15.00 -1.93 -19.94
CA PRO A 5 15.73 -2.89 -20.75
C PRO A 5 16.98 -3.36 -19.99
N VAL A 6 17.20 -4.68 -19.99
CA VAL A 6 18.39 -5.33 -19.45
C VAL A 6 19.39 -5.65 -20.56
N SER A 7 18.88 -6.03 -21.73
CA SER A 7 19.66 -6.20 -22.97
C SER A 7 18.87 -5.62 -24.14
N GLU A 8 19.39 -5.73 -25.37
CA GLU A 8 18.65 -5.35 -26.58
C GLU A 8 17.35 -6.17 -26.76
N VAL A 9 17.22 -7.31 -26.07
CA VAL A 9 16.12 -8.28 -26.24
C VAL A 9 15.35 -8.54 -24.94
N GLU A 10 15.97 -8.35 -23.77
CA GLU A 10 15.36 -8.67 -22.48
C GLU A 10 14.94 -7.40 -21.72
N ILE A 11 13.70 -7.38 -21.23
CA ILE A 11 13.14 -6.28 -20.43
C ILE A 11 12.74 -6.80 -19.07
N LYS A 12 13.08 -6.06 -18.02
CA LYS A 12 12.56 -6.30 -16.66
C LYS A 12 11.57 -5.21 -16.30
N LYS A 13 10.46 -5.61 -15.70
CA LYS A 13 9.43 -4.72 -15.17
C LYS A 13 9.58 -4.64 -13.66
N MET A 14 9.80 -3.42 -13.17
CA MET A 14 9.86 -3.09 -11.75
C MET A 14 8.52 -2.51 -11.30
N GLU A 15 7.91 -3.11 -10.30
CA GLU A 15 6.59 -2.71 -9.82
C GLU A 15 6.52 -2.70 -8.29
N ALA A 16 6.07 -1.56 -7.76
CA ALA A 16 5.60 -1.43 -6.39
C ALA A 16 4.11 -1.07 -6.47
N LYS A 17 3.23 -2.03 -6.14
CA LYS A 17 1.77 -1.78 -6.10
C LYS A 17 1.40 -0.84 -4.95
N GLU A 18 2.07 -1.06 -3.82
CA GLU A 18 1.89 -0.34 -2.57
C GLU A 18 3.27 -0.17 -1.93
N PHE A 19 3.42 0.82 -1.07
CA PHE A 19 4.65 1.04 -0.34
C PHE A 19 4.39 1.58 1.06
N PHE A 20 5.32 1.30 1.97
CA PHE A 20 5.25 1.74 3.35
C PHE A 20 5.96 3.08 3.51
N GLY A 21 5.34 3.98 4.27
CA GLY A 21 5.88 5.31 4.50
C GLY A 21 5.51 6.30 3.40
N ASP A 22 6.23 7.41 3.37
CA ASP A 22 5.96 8.50 2.44
C ASP A 22 6.86 8.48 1.20
N ASP A 23 8.01 7.84 1.32
CA ASP A 23 9.06 7.79 0.31
C ASP A 23 9.19 6.39 -0.25
N LEU A 24 9.42 6.34 -1.57
CA LEU A 24 9.59 5.11 -2.32
C LEU A 24 11.09 4.76 -2.39
N ASP A 25 11.45 3.55 -2.01
CA ASP A 25 12.85 3.09 -2.01
C ASP A 25 13.00 1.70 -2.66
N TRP A 26 14.24 1.32 -3.00
CA TRP A 26 14.54 0.17 -3.85
C TRP A 26 13.92 -1.15 -3.31
N TYR A 27 13.95 -1.37 -2.00
CA TYR A 27 13.47 -2.60 -1.37
C TYR A 27 11.94 -2.79 -1.46
N GLN A 28 11.21 -1.78 -1.92
CA GLN A 28 9.75 -1.85 -2.10
C GLN A 28 9.36 -2.31 -3.50
N PHE A 29 10.31 -2.38 -4.43
CA PHE A 29 10.06 -2.86 -5.79
C PHE A 29 10.23 -4.36 -5.87
N ASN A 30 9.29 -4.97 -6.59
CA ASN A 30 9.42 -6.34 -7.08
C ASN A 30 9.72 -6.31 -8.57
N PHE A 31 10.46 -7.29 -9.06
CA PHE A 31 10.71 -7.45 -10.49
C PHE A 31 9.88 -8.59 -11.08
N SER A 32 9.57 -8.46 -12.35
CA SER A 32 9.02 -9.53 -13.20
C SER A 32 9.64 -9.43 -14.58
N ASP A 33 9.65 -10.54 -15.30
CA ASP A 33 10.04 -10.53 -16.70
C ASP A 33 9.01 -9.73 -17.49
N GLY A 34 9.47 -8.71 -18.22
CA GLY A 34 8.65 -7.95 -19.14
C GLY A 34 8.55 -8.74 -20.44
N GLY A 35 7.34 -8.85 -21.01
CA GLY A 35 7.19 -9.34 -22.38
C GLY A 35 7.83 -8.39 -23.40
N GLU A 36 7.89 -8.81 -24.66
CA GLU A 36 8.14 -7.90 -25.78
C GLU A 36 7.06 -6.80 -25.75
N SER A 37 7.47 -5.55 -25.59
CA SER A 37 6.56 -4.42 -25.67
C SER A 37 6.99 -3.51 -26.81
N ASP A 38 6.07 -3.33 -27.74
CA ASP A 38 6.25 -2.55 -28.97
C ASP A 38 6.51 -1.05 -28.72
N ASP A 39 6.32 -0.57 -27.49
CA ASP A 39 6.24 0.86 -27.15
C ASP A 39 7.30 1.32 -26.12
N ILE A 40 8.29 0.48 -25.83
CA ILE A 40 9.33 0.88 -24.87
C ILE A 40 10.29 1.82 -25.59
N TRP A 41 10.32 3.07 -25.11
CA TRP A 41 11.39 4.05 -25.30
C TRP A 41 12.70 3.34 -25.59
N GLN A 42 13.25 3.52 -26.80
CA GLN A 42 14.53 2.97 -27.25
C GLN A 42 15.69 3.50 -26.38
N ARG A 43 15.74 3.10 -25.12
CA ARG A 43 16.83 3.41 -24.21
C ARG A 43 17.92 2.41 -24.50
N LYS A 44 18.97 2.92 -25.12
CA LYS A 44 20.17 2.15 -25.45
C LYS A 44 20.77 1.59 -24.16
N VAL A 45 20.99 0.27 -24.12
CA VAL A 45 21.79 -0.35 -23.07
C VAL A 45 23.23 0.11 -23.28
N GLU A 46 23.79 0.77 -22.26
CA GLU A 46 25.17 1.24 -22.28
C GLU A 46 26.03 0.36 -21.39
N THR A 47 27.11 -0.17 -21.93
CA THR A 47 28.15 -0.83 -21.14
C THR A 47 29.17 0.22 -20.70
N ARG A 48 29.47 0.25 -19.40
CA ARG A 48 30.47 1.13 -18.81
C ARG A 48 31.48 0.29 -18.03
N GLU A 49 32.74 0.67 -18.11
CA GLU A 49 33.83 0.08 -17.31
C GLU A 49 34.27 1.11 -16.27
N GLU A 50 34.30 0.70 -15.00
CA GLU A 50 34.64 1.56 -13.87
C GLU A 50 35.78 0.92 -13.08
N ILE A 51 36.87 1.67 -12.89
CA ILE A 51 38.00 1.25 -12.04
C ILE A 51 37.86 1.97 -10.72
N LEU A 52 37.59 1.20 -9.67
CA LEU A 52 37.25 1.72 -8.36
C LEU A 52 38.24 1.25 -7.29
N MET A 53 38.56 2.12 -6.34
CA MET A 53 39.44 1.80 -5.23
C MET A 53 38.61 1.36 -4.02
N PRO A 54 38.74 0.11 -3.56
CA PRO A 54 37.89 -0.41 -2.51
C PRO A 54 38.44 -0.01 -1.13
N SER A 55 37.56 0.13 -0.15
CA SER A 55 37.92 0.54 1.23
C SER A 55 37.33 -0.41 2.25
N GLN A 56 38.06 -0.70 3.33
CA GLN A 56 37.53 -1.55 4.40
C GLN A 56 36.31 -0.89 5.04
N VAL A 57 35.27 -1.70 5.28
CA VAL A 57 34.09 -1.24 6.02
C VAL A 57 34.52 -0.82 7.42
N ARG A 58 34.05 0.36 7.86
CA ARG A 58 34.28 0.87 9.21
C ARG A 58 32.96 1.35 9.79
N TYR A 59 32.76 1.08 11.07
CA TYR A 59 31.59 1.53 11.84
C TYR A 59 32.02 1.97 13.25
N PRO A 60 31.24 2.85 13.90
CA PRO A 60 31.49 3.24 15.28
C PRO A 60 31.52 2.02 16.21
N GLY A 61 32.55 1.91 17.06
CA GLY A 61 32.73 0.78 17.97
C GLY A 61 33.36 -0.47 17.37
N MET A 62 33.75 -0.44 16.10
CA MET A 62 34.38 -1.59 15.45
C MET A 62 35.65 -2.03 16.21
N PRO A 63 35.81 -3.34 16.50
CA PRO A 63 37.02 -3.87 17.13
C PRO A 63 38.28 -3.45 16.37
N SER A 64 39.35 -3.12 17.09
CA SER A 64 40.59 -2.72 16.45
C SER A 64 41.27 -3.93 15.80
N THR A 65 41.52 -3.87 14.49
CA THR A 65 42.31 -4.89 13.78
C THR A 65 43.80 -4.88 14.15
N ARG A 66 44.28 -3.79 14.78
CA ARG A 66 45.67 -3.67 15.25
C ARG A 66 45.80 -4.25 16.66
N TRP A 67 46.78 -5.13 16.84
CA TRP A 67 47.16 -5.65 18.15
C TRP A 67 47.56 -4.53 19.12
N TRP A 68 47.19 -4.71 20.39
CA TRP A 68 47.53 -3.80 21.50
C TRP A 68 46.92 -2.40 21.41
N LYS A 69 45.82 -2.23 20.68
CA LYS A 69 45.01 -1.02 20.70
C LYS A 69 43.70 -1.31 21.41
N MET A 70 43.43 -0.57 22.47
CA MET A 70 42.15 -0.63 23.20
C MET A 70 41.08 0.14 22.41
N GLU A 71 39.87 -0.41 22.32
CA GLU A 71 38.73 0.29 21.74
C GLU A 71 38.27 1.47 22.60
N ASP A 72 37.61 2.43 21.95
CA ASP A 72 36.90 3.49 22.65
C ASP A 72 35.60 2.94 23.26
N ASN A 73 35.29 3.29 24.52
CA ASN A 73 34.14 2.78 25.26
C ASN A 73 32.79 3.42 24.84
N ALA A 74 32.79 4.25 23.80
CA ALA A 74 31.57 4.90 23.31
C ALA A 74 30.50 3.91 22.83
N VAL A 75 30.88 2.71 22.38
CA VAL A 75 29.97 1.68 21.86
C VAL A 75 30.37 0.31 22.40
N ASN A 76 29.46 -0.34 23.13
CA ASN A 76 29.69 -1.65 23.72
C ASN A 76 28.78 -2.72 23.09
N PHE A 77 29.32 -3.44 22.09
CA PHE A 77 28.61 -4.54 21.43
C PHE A 77 28.41 -5.78 22.32
N GLY A 78 29.21 -5.95 23.38
CA GLY A 78 29.09 -7.06 24.33
C GLY A 78 27.89 -6.95 25.27
N ASN A 79 27.31 -5.75 25.44
CA ASN A 79 26.12 -5.53 26.27
C ASN A 79 24.81 -5.51 25.45
N VAL A 80 24.85 -5.90 24.17
CA VAL A 80 23.64 -6.01 23.37
C VAL A 80 22.82 -7.20 23.90
N LYS A 81 21.69 -6.90 24.55
CA LYS A 81 20.73 -7.92 25.00
C LYS A 81 19.98 -8.48 23.80
N LEU A 82 20.47 -9.60 23.28
CA LEU A 82 19.88 -10.28 22.14
C LEU A 82 18.78 -11.24 22.60
N SER A 83 17.57 -11.09 22.06
CA SER A 83 16.57 -12.16 22.09
C SER A 83 16.84 -13.12 20.94
N SER A 84 16.67 -14.43 21.15
CA SER A 84 16.82 -15.44 20.10
C SER A 84 15.84 -15.24 18.93
N THR A 85 14.76 -14.49 19.15
CA THR A 85 13.77 -14.15 18.13
C THR A 85 14.17 -12.95 17.25
N ASN A 86 15.20 -12.18 17.63
CA ASN A 86 15.62 -11.01 16.86
C ASN A 86 16.81 -11.33 15.94
N LEU A 87 16.49 -11.90 14.78
CA LEU A 87 17.47 -12.34 13.79
C LEU A 87 18.32 -11.18 13.24
N SER A 88 17.76 -9.97 13.11
CA SER A 88 18.51 -8.80 12.62
C SER A 88 19.61 -8.39 13.59
N SER A 89 19.31 -8.33 14.89
CA SER A 89 20.31 -8.02 15.91
C SER A 89 21.36 -9.12 16.04
N LEU A 90 20.97 -10.39 15.87
CA LEU A 90 21.90 -11.52 15.84
C LEU A 90 22.88 -11.40 14.65
N LEU A 91 22.37 -11.21 13.43
CA LEU A 91 23.20 -11.01 12.23
C LEU A 91 24.14 -9.81 12.38
N PHE A 92 23.63 -8.68 12.87
CA PHE A 92 24.45 -7.50 13.11
C PHE A 92 25.55 -7.77 14.14
N SER A 93 25.24 -8.45 15.25
CA SER A 93 26.24 -8.79 16.27
C SER A 93 27.32 -9.73 15.74
N GLN A 94 26.95 -10.72 14.92
CA GLN A 94 27.88 -11.65 14.31
C GLN A 94 28.80 -10.95 13.31
N PHE A 95 28.23 -10.11 12.45
CA PHE A 95 28.99 -9.24 11.56
C PHE A 95 29.96 -8.36 12.37
N ALA A 96 29.47 -7.66 13.39
CA ALA A 96 30.25 -6.66 14.11
C ALA A 96 31.39 -7.26 14.98
N LEU A 97 31.26 -8.51 15.42
CA LEU A 97 32.24 -9.16 16.32
C LEU A 97 33.17 -10.14 15.61
N VAL A 98 32.71 -10.82 14.56
CA VAL A 98 33.45 -11.94 13.94
C VAL A 98 33.94 -11.59 12.54
N TYR A 99 33.10 -10.98 11.71
CA TYR A 99 33.37 -10.86 10.26
C TYR A 99 33.63 -9.44 9.78
N GLY A 100 33.53 -8.41 10.63
CA GLY A 100 33.56 -7.01 10.21
C GLY A 100 34.85 -6.61 9.46
N ASN A 101 35.96 -7.31 9.69
CA ASN A 101 37.25 -7.09 9.03
C ASN A 101 37.37 -7.71 7.63
N ASP A 102 36.46 -8.60 7.24
CA ASP A 102 36.49 -9.30 5.95
C ASP A 102 35.66 -8.58 4.87
N TRP A 103 35.09 -7.41 5.20
CA TRP A 103 34.20 -6.67 4.32
C TRP A 103 34.87 -5.43 3.74
N ILE A 104 34.70 -5.28 2.44
CA ILE A 104 35.23 -4.16 1.67
C ILE A 104 34.05 -3.50 0.94
N MET A 105 34.05 -2.18 0.90
CA MET A 105 33.03 -1.37 0.25
C MET A 105 33.68 -0.43 -0.77
N THR A 106 32.99 -0.30 -1.90
CA THR A 106 33.40 0.56 -3.00
C THR A 106 32.18 1.36 -3.48
N PRO A 107 32.26 2.70 -3.52
CA PRO A 107 31.15 3.51 -4.00
C PRO A 107 31.04 3.40 -5.52
N LEU A 108 29.91 2.87 -6.00
CA LEU A 108 29.55 2.89 -7.41
C LEU A 108 28.63 4.09 -7.67
N ARG A 109 29.03 4.98 -8.59
CA ARG A 109 28.17 6.10 -9.00
C ARG A 109 27.16 5.60 -10.02
N THR A 110 25.89 5.76 -9.70
CA THR A 110 24.77 5.38 -10.56
C THR A 110 23.84 6.57 -10.78
N ASP A 111 23.27 6.62 -11.98
CA ASP A 111 22.24 7.59 -12.32
C ASP A 111 20.91 7.17 -11.66
N VAL A 112 20.15 8.16 -11.16
CA VAL A 112 18.86 7.91 -10.51
C VAL A 112 17.83 7.51 -11.56
N GLY A 113 17.04 6.47 -11.27
CA GLY A 113 16.03 5.93 -12.17
C GLY A 113 16.60 5.09 -13.31
N ALA A 114 17.88 4.70 -13.23
CA ALA A 114 18.51 3.74 -14.12
C ALA A 114 18.73 2.40 -13.40
N MET A 115 18.68 1.33 -14.19
CA MET A 115 19.01 -0.02 -13.74
C MET A 115 20.40 -0.39 -14.24
N TYR A 116 21.18 -0.98 -13.35
CA TYR A 116 22.55 -1.41 -13.62
C TYR A 116 22.65 -2.91 -13.36
N GLN A 117 23.26 -3.63 -14.28
CA GLN A 117 23.65 -5.02 -14.08
C GLN A 117 25.17 -5.07 -14.02
N ILE A 118 25.72 -5.71 -12.98
CA ILE A 118 27.15 -6.00 -12.92
C ILE A 118 27.38 -7.27 -13.74
N THR A 119 28.00 -7.13 -14.90
CA THR A 119 28.29 -8.25 -15.81
C THR A 119 29.61 -8.95 -15.48
N SER A 120 30.60 -8.20 -15.00
CA SER A 120 31.89 -8.72 -14.58
C SER A 120 32.46 -7.89 -13.43
N LEU A 121 33.06 -8.57 -12.45
CA LEU A 121 33.78 -7.95 -11.36
C LEU A 121 35.18 -8.59 -11.29
N ILE A 122 36.21 -7.78 -11.47
CA ILE A 122 37.61 -8.21 -11.37
C ILE A 122 38.24 -7.49 -10.20
N VAL A 123 38.78 -8.24 -9.25
CA VAL A 123 39.52 -7.70 -8.11
C VAL A 123 41.00 -7.96 -8.34
N ARG A 124 41.80 -6.89 -8.28
CA ARG A 124 43.25 -6.98 -8.37
C ARG A 124 43.84 -6.93 -6.96
N ASP A 125 44.62 -7.94 -6.61
CA ASP A 125 45.30 -7.99 -5.32
C ASP A 125 46.52 -7.04 -5.26
N ASN A 126 47.18 -7.01 -4.09
CA ASN A 126 48.38 -6.22 -3.86
C ASN A 126 49.62 -6.70 -4.65
N PHE A 127 49.60 -7.92 -5.20
CA PHE A 127 50.63 -8.45 -6.10
C PHE A 127 50.32 -8.14 -7.57
N GLY A 128 49.16 -7.53 -7.85
CA GLY A 128 48.73 -7.17 -9.17
C GLY A 128 48.05 -8.30 -9.94
N ILE A 129 47.70 -9.40 -9.28
CA ILE A 129 47.04 -10.57 -9.88
C ILE A 129 45.53 -10.28 -10.00
N PRO A 130 44.94 -10.34 -11.19
CA PRO A 130 43.50 -10.19 -11.36
C PRO A 130 42.77 -11.49 -11.00
N THR A 131 41.75 -11.38 -10.16
CA THR A 131 40.83 -12.47 -9.82
C THR A 131 39.42 -12.08 -10.25
N GLN A 132 38.80 -12.91 -11.08
CA GLN A 132 37.39 -12.75 -11.44
C GLN A 132 36.51 -13.19 -10.26
N ILE A 133 35.59 -12.32 -9.86
CA ILE A 133 34.61 -12.58 -8.81
C ILE A 133 33.27 -12.87 -9.48
N ASN A 134 32.81 -14.11 -9.32
CA ASN A 134 31.54 -14.56 -9.87
C ASN A 134 30.37 -14.08 -8.99
N HIS A 135 29.19 -13.95 -9.60
CA HIS A 135 27.99 -13.57 -8.87
C HIS A 135 27.62 -14.67 -7.85
N LEU A 136 27.02 -14.27 -6.72
CA LEU A 136 26.61 -15.20 -5.66
C LEU A 136 25.78 -16.39 -6.19
N HIS A 137 24.88 -16.12 -7.13
CA HIS A 137 24.01 -17.13 -7.78
C HIS A 137 24.72 -18.17 -8.65
N GLU A 138 26.01 -17.99 -8.91
CA GLU A 138 26.86 -18.93 -9.64
C GLU A 138 27.70 -19.81 -8.70
N VAL A 139 27.87 -19.38 -7.44
CA VAL A 139 28.83 -19.99 -6.49
C VAL A 139 28.14 -20.51 -5.21
N ALA A 140 27.02 -19.93 -4.81
CA ALA A 140 26.35 -20.27 -3.55
C ALA A 140 25.73 -21.68 -3.60
N PRO A 141 25.95 -22.52 -2.57
CA PRO A 141 25.36 -23.86 -2.50
C PRO A 141 23.85 -23.85 -2.24
N ASN A 142 23.28 -22.71 -1.83
CA ASN A 142 21.85 -22.55 -1.57
C ASN A 142 21.27 -21.49 -2.51
N GLU A 143 20.49 -21.94 -3.49
CA GLU A 143 19.81 -21.08 -4.47
C GLU A 143 18.77 -20.14 -3.85
N ASN A 144 18.36 -20.37 -2.60
CA ASN A 144 17.40 -19.51 -1.90
C ASN A 144 18.08 -18.44 -1.03
N TRP A 145 19.42 -18.37 -0.99
CA TRP A 145 20.12 -17.34 -0.22
C TRP A 145 20.13 -16.01 -0.97
N ASN A 146 19.24 -15.10 -0.56
CA ASN A 146 19.15 -13.74 -1.09
C ASN A 146 19.29 -12.74 0.05
N PHE A 147 20.24 -11.80 -0.06
CA PHE A 147 20.41 -10.70 0.89
C PHE A 147 20.49 -9.39 0.12
N LEU A 148 19.66 -8.41 0.50
CA LEU A 148 19.57 -7.08 -0.14
C LEU A 148 19.39 -7.15 -1.68
N GLN A 149 18.55 -8.08 -2.14
CA GLN A 149 18.19 -8.25 -3.55
C GLN A 149 16.71 -7.95 -3.76
N PHE A 150 16.34 -7.60 -5.00
CA PHE A 150 14.95 -7.46 -5.40
C PHE A 150 14.23 -8.81 -5.34
N GLN A 151 12.97 -8.78 -4.93
CA GLN A 151 12.13 -9.98 -4.94
C GLN A 151 11.52 -10.18 -6.33
N SER A 152 11.57 -11.43 -6.81
CA SER A 152 10.88 -11.80 -8.03
C SER A 152 9.41 -12.08 -7.75
N ARG A 153 8.54 -11.66 -8.67
CA ARG A 153 7.15 -12.15 -8.71
C ARG A 153 7.04 -13.51 -9.36
N ASP A 154 8.05 -13.92 -10.12
CA ASP A 154 8.11 -15.23 -10.74
C ASP A 154 8.74 -16.23 -9.76
N PRO A 155 8.02 -17.30 -9.36
CA PRO A 155 8.55 -18.31 -8.46
C PRO A 155 9.72 -19.11 -9.05
N GLU A 156 9.85 -19.18 -10.39
CA GLU A 156 10.95 -19.89 -11.06
C GLU A 156 12.19 -19.01 -11.24
N ASN A 157 12.01 -17.70 -11.49
CA ASN A 157 13.11 -16.76 -11.69
C ASN A 157 13.46 -15.97 -10.43
N LYS A 158 14.17 -16.59 -9.48
CA LYS A 158 14.51 -15.95 -8.18
C LYS A 158 15.76 -15.07 -8.19
N LYS A 159 16.47 -14.97 -9.32
CA LYS A 159 17.83 -14.41 -9.38
C LYS A 159 17.79 -12.94 -9.81
N ALA A 160 17.83 -12.03 -8.85
CA ALA A 160 18.08 -10.61 -9.13
C ALA A 160 19.59 -10.31 -9.15
N SER A 161 20.11 -9.88 -10.30
CA SER A 161 21.51 -9.43 -10.48
C SER A 161 21.61 -7.93 -10.80
N PHE A 162 20.54 -7.19 -10.51
CA PHE A 162 20.39 -5.79 -10.86
C PHE A 162 20.49 -4.88 -9.63
N LEU A 163 21.01 -3.69 -9.86
CA LEU A 163 20.94 -2.54 -8.96
C LEU A 163 19.99 -1.52 -9.57
N PHE A 164 19.07 -1.02 -8.77
CA PHE A 164 18.16 0.04 -9.20
C PHE A 164 18.01 1.04 -8.07
N LEU A 165 18.37 2.30 -8.37
CA LEU A 165 18.16 3.41 -7.46
C LEU A 165 16.91 4.17 -7.93
N PRO A 166 15.75 4.00 -7.29
CA PRO A 166 14.54 4.67 -7.74
C PRO A 166 14.69 6.19 -7.61
N PRO A 167 13.98 6.96 -8.45
CA PRO A 167 13.84 8.40 -8.25
C PRO A 167 12.99 8.67 -6.99
N SER A 168 13.64 8.63 -5.83
CA SER A 168 13.04 8.95 -4.56
C SER A 168 12.90 10.47 -4.41
N MET A 169 11.83 10.89 -3.75
CA MET A 169 11.51 12.30 -3.59
C MET A 169 12.24 12.84 -2.36
N ALA A 170 12.99 13.93 -2.50
CA ALA A 170 13.61 14.58 -1.35
C ALA A 170 12.57 15.28 -0.45
N SER A 171 11.52 15.85 -1.05
CA SER A 171 10.39 16.47 -0.35
C SER A 171 9.19 16.65 -1.27
N HIS A 172 7.98 16.71 -0.71
CA HIS A 172 6.76 17.01 -1.45
C HIS A 172 5.78 17.83 -0.62
N LEU A 173 5.04 18.69 -1.31
CA LEU A 173 3.88 19.39 -0.76
C LEU A 173 2.65 18.50 -0.87
N ARG A 174 1.74 18.63 0.10
CA ARG A 174 0.46 17.91 0.14
C ARG A 174 -0.68 18.91 0.08
N SER A 175 -1.69 18.61 -0.72
CA SER A 175 -2.96 19.34 -0.68
C SER A 175 -3.72 19.06 0.62
N LYS A 176 -4.81 19.81 0.83
CA LYS A 176 -5.87 19.37 1.74
C LYS A 176 -6.41 18.00 1.29
N GLU A 177 -7.06 17.30 2.22
CA GLU A 177 -7.72 16.02 1.95
C GLU A 177 -8.75 16.21 0.83
N TYR A 178 -8.48 15.59 -0.32
CA TYR A 178 -9.37 15.61 -1.48
C TYR A 178 -10.47 14.57 -1.33
N GLU A 179 -10.09 13.43 -0.75
CA GLU A 179 -10.96 12.32 -0.42
C GLU A 179 -10.55 11.75 0.94
N LYS A 180 -11.52 11.30 1.74
CA LYS A 180 -11.25 10.60 2.99
C LYS A 180 -12.33 9.56 3.25
N VAL A 181 -11.90 8.31 3.39
CA VAL A 181 -12.75 7.17 3.70
C VAL A 181 -12.27 6.54 5.01
N ASN A 182 -13.18 6.40 5.96
CA ASN A 182 -12.93 5.76 7.24
C ASN A 182 -13.57 4.37 7.24
N PHE A 183 -12.75 3.33 7.33
CA PHE A 183 -13.17 1.95 7.43
C PHE A 183 -13.28 1.55 8.90
N ILE A 184 -14.49 1.16 9.30
CA ILE A 184 -14.81 0.81 10.68
C ILE A 184 -15.43 -0.60 10.71
N ARG A 185 -15.00 -1.41 11.67
CA ARG A 185 -15.55 -2.75 11.91
C ARG A 185 -16.83 -2.66 12.75
N ASP A 186 -17.87 -3.36 12.32
CA ASP A 186 -19.10 -3.55 13.07
C ASP A 186 -19.11 -4.99 13.60
N GLU A 187 -18.67 -5.19 14.84
CA GLU A 187 -18.52 -6.54 15.42
C GLU A 187 -19.88 -7.25 15.58
N MET A 188 -20.97 -6.51 15.82
CA MET A 188 -22.30 -7.11 15.98
C MET A 188 -22.86 -7.68 14.67
N ALA A 189 -22.58 -7.00 13.55
CA ALA A 189 -23.04 -7.40 12.23
C ALA A 189 -21.99 -8.19 11.42
N ASN A 190 -20.80 -8.42 12.00
CA ASN A 190 -19.65 -9.06 11.36
C ASN A 190 -19.36 -8.50 9.95
N MET A 191 -19.36 -7.17 9.83
CA MET A 191 -19.18 -6.46 8.56
C MET A 191 -18.30 -5.23 8.77
N VAL A 192 -17.92 -4.58 7.67
CA VAL A 192 -17.16 -3.32 7.69
C VAL A 192 -17.97 -2.22 7.03
N TRP A 193 -17.89 -1.02 7.58
CA TRP A 193 -18.43 0.19 6.98
C TRP A 193 -17.29 1.01 6.37
N GLY A 194 -17.38 1.32 5.08
CA GLY A 194 -16.60 2.36 4.43
C GLY A 194 -17.36 3.67 4.49
N ILE A 195 -17.00 4.55 5.43
CA ILE A 195 -17.66 5.83 5.65
C ILE A 195 -16.94 6.90 4.84
N GLU A 196 -17.62 7.48 3.86
CA GLU A 196 -17.13 8.62 3.10
C GLU A 196 -17.21 9.88 3.96
N GLU A 197 -16.11 10.27 4.59
CA GLU A 197 -16.02 11.51 5.38
C GLU A 197 -15.86 12.72 4.48
N ILE A 198 -14.99 12.62 3.47
CA ILE A 198 -14.75 13.66 2.47
C ILE A 198 -14.94 13.04 1.08
N ILE A 199 -15.91 13.58 0.34
CA ILE A 199 -16.24 13.18 -1.02
C ILE A 199 -15.71 14.26 -1.99
N PRO A 200 -14.99 13.87 -3.05
CA PRO A 200 -14.58 14.78 -4.11
C PRO A 200 -15.72 15.62 -4.66
N ASP A 201 -15.47 16.88 -4.94
CA ASP A 201 -16.39 17.79 -5.60
C ASP A 201 -15.96 18.05 -7.04
N ALA A 202 -16.91 18.40 -7.91
CA ALA A 202 -16.64 18.67 -9.32
C ALA A 202 -15.71 19.87 -9.54
N ILE A 203 -15.53 20.72 -8.53
CA ILE A 203 -14.71 21.94 -8.56
C ILE A 203 -13.27 21.67 -8.05
N GLY A 204 -12.90 20.40 -7.82
CA GLY A 204 -11.54 20.02 -7.40
C GLY A 204 -11.28 20.15 -5.89
N GLY A 205 -12.32 20.34 -5.09
CA GLY A 205 -12.27 20.30 -3.63
C GLY A 205 -12.82 19.00 -3.05
N GLY A 206 -12.81 18.90 -1.72
CA GLY A 206 -13.49 17.83 -0.97
C GLY A 206 -14.60 18.42 -0.12
N SER A 207 -15.73 17.72 0.00
CA SER A 207 -16.87 18.14 0.82
C SER A 207 -17.29 17.05 1.80
N SER A 208 -17.90 17.44 2.91
CA SER A 208 -18.31 16.49 3.95
C SER A 208 -19.39 15.54 3.45
N GLY A 209 -19.11 14.23 3.51
CA GLY A 209 -20.03 13.19 3.05
C GLY A 209 -21.32 13.12 3.86
N SER A 210 -21.25 13.32 5.18
CA SER A 210 -22.44 13.38 6.04
C SER A 210 -23.37 14.53 5.66
N LYS A 211 -22.83 15.74 5.46
CA LYS A 211 -23.62 16.91 5.01
C LYS A 211 -24.29 16.64 3.65
N ARG A 212 -23.56 16.03 2.72
CA ARG A 212 -24.12 15.65 1.40
C ARG A 212 -25.22 14.59 1.50
N ALA A 213 -25.05 13.59 2.37
CA ALA A 213 -26.06 12.56 2.61
C ALA A 213 -27.33 13.17 3.21
N THR A 214 -27.19 14.06 4.20
CA THR A 214 -28.33 14.77 4.80
C THR A 214 -29.03 15.67 3.79
N ALA A 215 -28.29 16.48 3.04
CA ALA A 215 -28.86 17.38 2.03
C ALA A 215 -29.64 16.61 0.96
N LEU A 216 -29.09 15.49 0.48
CA LEU A 216 -29.77 14.65 -0.52
C LEU A 216 -31.04 14.01 0.05
N LYS A 217 -31.01 13.57 1.31
CA LYS A 217 -32.18 13.01 1.99
C LYS A 217 -33.30 14.03 2.11
N VAL A 218 -32.99 15.27 2.49
CA VAL A 218 -33.97 16.37 2.59
C VAL A 218 -34.56 16.68 1.22
N TYR A 219 -33.70 16.87 0.20
CA TYR A 219 -34.14 17.13 -1.17
C TYR A 219 -35.09 16.06 -1.73
N LEU A 220 -34.77 14.78 -1.51
CA LEU A 220 -35.63 13.69 -1.97
C LEU A 220 -36.95 13.59 -1.19
N ALA A 221 -36.94 13.93 0.10
CA ALA A 221 -38.16 13.99 0.91
C ALA A 221 -39.11 15.09 0.42
N GLU A 222 -38.58 16.28 0.10
CA GLU A 222 -39.37 17.39 -0.46
C GLU A 222 -40.04 17.01 -1.79
N ILE A 223 -39.32 16.32 -2.69
CA ILE A 223 -39.91 15.84 -3.94
C ILE A 223 -40.98 14.78 -3.68
N ALA A 224 -40.74 13.87 -2.72
CA ALA A 224 -41.68 12.81 -2.38
C ALA A 224 -42.98 13.36 -1.77
N GLU A 225 -42.91 14.36 -0.89
CA GLU A 225 -44.09 15.00 -0.30
C GLU A 225 -45.01 15.62 -1.35
N ASN A 226 -44.43 16.19 -2.43
CA ASN A 226 -45.20 16.71 -3.55
C ASN A 226 -45.85 15.63 -4.44
N THR A 227 -45.44 14.37 -4.29
CA THR A 227 -45.86 13.26 -5.15
C THR A 227 -46.90 12.34 -4.49
N ILE A 228 -47.06 12.41 -3.16
CA ILE A 228 -47.88 11.45 -2.40
C ILE A 228 -49.07 12.15 -1.76
N GLU A 229 -50.27 11.92 -2.29
CA GLU A 229 -51.49 12.02 -1.49
C GLU A 229 -51.45 10.91 -0.44
N GLN A 230 -51.05 11.24 0.80
CA GLN A 230 -50.99 10.27 1.88
C GLN A 230 -52.41 9.87 2.31
N ASN A 231 -52.97 8.84 1.66
CA ASN A 231 -54.08 8.06 2.19
C ASN A 231 -53.61 7.16 3.35
N LEU A 232 -53.01 7.77 4.38
CA LEU A 232 -52.72 7.08 5.63
C LEU A 232 -54.04 7.04 6.42
N SER A 233 -54.62 5.84 6.56
CA SER A 233 -55.73 5.64 7.48
C SER A 233 -55.27 6.00 8.90
N SER A 234 -56.00 6.89 9.57
CA SER A 234 -55.69 7.28 10.94
C SER A 234 -55.77 6.04 11.84
N ASN A 235 -54.65 5.63 12.41
CA ASN A 235 -54.57 4.48 13.31
C ASN A 235 -54.13 4.95 14.71
N GLN A 236 -54.84 4.52 15.75
CA GLN A 236 -54.57 4.83 17.17
C GLN A 236 -53.44 3.96 17.79
N ALA A 237 -52.69 3.21 16.98
CA ALA A 237 -51.63 2.34 17.44
C ALA A 237 -50.54 3.11 18.23
N LYS A 238 -50.35 2.69 19.50
CA LYS A 238 -49.32 3.25 20.39
C LYS A 238 -47.90 2.89 19.98
N PHE A 239 -47.74 1.88 19.12
CA PHE A 239 -46.46 1.36 18.69
C PHE A 239 -46.36 1.38 17.16
N LYS A 240 -45.22 1.81 16.66
CA LYS A 240 -44.83 1.73 15.26
C LYS A 240 -43.74 0.68 15.13
N TYR A 241 -44.02 -0.38 14.40
CA TYR A 241 -43.00 -1.34 13.99
C TYR A 241 -42.19 -0.75 12.83
N LEU A 242 -40.89 -0.86 12.94
CA LEU A 242 -39.90 -0.38 11.98
C LEU A 242 -39.02 -1.57 11.61
N LEU A 243 -39.29 -2.11 10.42
CA LEU A 243 -38.59 -3.28 9.87
C LEU A 243 -37.07 -3.05 9.79
N GLU A 244 -36.65 -1.87 9.34
CA GLU A 244 -35.25 -1.52 9.15
C GLU A 244 -34.98 -0.03 9.47
N GLY A 245 -33.90 0.23 10.21
CA GLY A 245 -33.34 1.55 10.44
C GLY A 245 -32.58 2.07 9.22
N SER A 246 -32.56 3.38 9.03
CA SER A 246 -31.81 4.00 7.95
C SER A 246 -30.45 4.49 8.43
N VAL A 247 -29.41 4.15 7.68
CA VAL A 247 -28.04 4.68 7.83
C VAL A 247 -27.83 5.80 6.79
N PRO A 248 -27.04 6.85 7.08
CA PRO A 248 -26.68 7.85 6.08
C PRO A 248 -26.05 7.24 4.83
N GLU A 249 -26.36 7.79 3.66
CA GLU A 249 -25.91 7.22 2.37
C GLU A 249 -24.40 7.22 2.13
N ASN A 250 -23.64 8.01 2.91
CA ASN A 250 -22.19 8.02 2.85
C ASN A 250 -21.56 6.81 3.57
N TRP A 251 -22.36 5.91 4.16
CA TRP A 251 -21.91 4.66 4.76
C TRP A 251 -22.10 3.52 3.76
N ILE A 252 -21.00 2.94 3.29
CA ILE A 252 -20.98 1.91 2.27
C ILE A 252 -20.65 0.56 2.94
N PRO A 253 -21.54 -0.43 2.90
CA PRO A 253 -21.33 -1.70 3.58
C PRO A 253 -20.32 -2.58 2.83
N PHE A 254 -19.50 -3.31 3.57
CA PHE A 254 -18.65 -4.39 3.09
C PHE A 254 -19.00 -5.66 3.85
N ILE A 255 -19.55 -6.65 3.14
CA ILE A 255 -20.07 -7.89 3.71
C ILE A 255 -19.07 -9.04 3.52
N PRO A 256 -18.94 -9.96 4.48
CA PRO A 256 -18.05 -11.11 4.33
C PRO A 256 -18.59 -12.09 3.27
N VAL A 257 -17.74 -12.46 2.32
CA VAL A 257 -18.02 -13.38 1.23
C VAL A 257 -16.86 -14.36 1.07
N ARG A 258 -17.17 -15.59 0.65
CA ARG A 258 -16.17 -16.60 0.29
C ARG A 258 -15.82 -16.46 -1.19
N VAL A 259 -14.54 -16.31 -1.50
CA VAL A 259 -14.09 -15.99 -2.87
C VAL A 259 -13.87 -17.23 -3.74
N SER A 260 -13.57 -18.39 -3.13
CA SER A 260 -13.48 -19.67 -3.83
C SER A 260 -14.18 -20.78 -3.03
N ASP A 261 -15.02 -21.55 -3.72
CA ASP A 261 -15.67 -22.76 -3.19
C ASP A 261 -14.83 -24.04 -3.41
N GLU A 262 -13.76 -23.94 -4.20
CA GLU A 262 -12.95 -25.10 -4.63
C GLU A 262 -12.10 -25.68 -3.48
N ASP A 263 -11.76 -24.87 -2.48
CA ASP A 263 -11.05 -25.31 -1.29
C ASP A 263 -12.00 -25.31 -0.08
N LEU A 264 -12.64 -26.45 0.19
CA LEU A 264 -13.48 -26.69 1.39
C LEU A 264 -12.76 -26.36 2.72
N PHE A 265 -11.43 -26.23 2.71
CA PHE A 265 -10.58 -25.89 3.85
C PHE A 265 -10.01 -24.47 3.82
N SER A 266 -10.15 -23.73 2.73
CA SER A 266 -9.72 -22.33 2.62
C SER A 266 -10.70 -21.43 3.37
N ARG A 267 -10.30 -20.98 4.57
CA ARG A 267 -11.04 -19.97 5.35
C ARG A 267 -10.82 -18.54 4.82
N LYS A 268 -10.58 -18.37 3.51
CA LYS A 268 -10.33 -17.04 2.91
C LYS A 268 -11.66 -16.29 2.76
N ILE A 269 -12.13 -15.72 3.86
CA ILE A 269 -13.21 -14.73 3.87
C ILE A 269 -12.62 -13.41 3.37
N GLN A 270 -13.30 -12.77 2.42
CA GLN A 270 -13.01 -11.41 2.02
C GLN A 270 -14.25 -10.55 2.19
N LEU A 271 -14.03 -9.25 2.37
CA LEU A 271 -15.07 -8.26 2.54
C LEU A 271 -15.43 -7.69 1.16
N GLN A 272 -16.61 -8.02 0.65
CA GLN A 272 -17.12 -7.51 -0.62
C GLN A 272 -17.93 -6.24 -0.41
N ARG A 273 -17.66 -5.20 -1.20
CA ARG A 273 -18.47 -3.97 -1.24
C ARG A 273 -19.92 -4.29 -1.65
N ALA A 274 -20.86 -3.98 -0.77
CA ALA A 274 -22.30 -4.11 -0.97
C ALA A 274 -22.96 -2.73 -1.15
N SER A 275 -24.30 -2.68 -1.10
CA SER A 275 -25.05 -1.43 -1.24
C SER A 275 -26.33 -1.47 -0.42
N MET A 276 -26.60 -0.41 0.34
CA MET A 276 -27.87 -0.25 1.04
C MET A 276 -28.98 0.22 0.07
N PRO A 277 -30.25 -0.17 0.32
CA PRO A 277 -31.38 0.38 -0.42
C PRO A 277 -31.69 1.80 0.07
N ARG A 278 -31.79 2.73 -0.86
CA ARG A 278 -32.41 4.03 -0.65
C ARG A 278 -33.92 3.85 -0.76
N ILE A 279 -34.61 4.04 0.36
CA ILE A 279 -36.07 3.98 0.46
C ILE A 279 -36.59 5.40 0.66
N VAL A 280 -37.26 5.94 -0.35
CA VAL A 280 -37.97 7.22 -0.28
C VAL A 280 -39.43 6.93 -0.62
N PRO A 281 -40.40 7.37 0.20
CA PRO A 281 -41.82 7.22 -0.11
C PRO A 281 -42.13 7.68 -1.54
N GLY A 282 -43.02 6.98 -2.25
CA GLY A 282 -43.42 7.36 -3.62
C GLY A 282 -42.40 7.02 -4.73
N PHE A 283 -41.18 6.58 -4.37
CA PHE A 283 -40.17 6.16 -5.34
C PHE A 283 -39.85 4.67 -5.22
N SER A 284 -39.47 4.05 -6.33
CA SER A 284 -38.92 2.70 -6.31
C SER A 284 -37.58 2.66 -5.57
N PRO A 285 -37.31 1.63 -4.75
CA PRO A 285 -36.05 1.50 -4.05
C PRO A 285 -34.86 1.50 -5.01
N ARG A 286 -33.84 2.32 -4.70
CA ARG A 286 -32.60 2.40 -5.51
C ARG A 286 -31.40 2.01 -4.67
N ARG A 287 -30.42 1.31 -5.26
CA ARG A 287 -29.17 0.99 -4.56
C ARG A 287 -28.32 2.25 -4.38
N VAL A 288 -27.90 2.54 -3.16
CA VAL A 288 -26.94 3.61 -2.87
C VAL A 288 -25.60 3.25 -3.49
N ARG A 289 -25.00 4.21 -4.21
CA ARG A 289 -23.68 4.05 -4.82
C ARG A 289 -22.67 4.96 -4.11
N PRO A 290 -21.44 4.49 -3.90
CA PRO A 290 -20.37 5.32 -3.37
C PRO A 290 -20.08 6.49 -4.31
N LYS A 291 -19.64 7.61 -3.73
CA LYS A 291 -19.25 8.82 -4.44
C LYS A 291 -17.74 9.09 -4.38
N SER A 292 -17.03 8.42 -3.48
CA SER A 292 -15.59 8.50 -3.35
C SER A 292 -14.89 7.76 -4.50
N LEU A 293 -13.74 8.25 -4.98
CA LEU A 293 -12.97 7.62 -6.05
C LEU A 293 -12.48 6.23 -5.63
N LEU A 294 -11.95 6.11 -4.41
CA LEU A 294 -11.49 4.84 -3.83
C LEU A 294 -12.61 3.81 -3.81
N LEU A 295 -13.78 4.20 -3.30
CA LEU A 295 -14.92 3.30 -3.18
C LEU A 295 -15.70 3.14 -4.49
N GLN A 296 -15.38 3.85 -5.56
CA GLN A 296 -15.99 3.64 -6.88
C GLN A 296 -15.24 2.62 -7.73
N ASP A 297 -14.07 2.15 -7.30
CA ASP A 297 -13.26 1.21 -8.07
C ASP A 297 -14.07 0.00 -8.57
N GLY A 298 -13.88 -0.35 -9.85
CA GLY A 298 -14.61 -1.42 -10.53
C GLY A 298 -16.08 -1.12 -10.90
N LEU A 299 -16.70 -0.01 -10.46
CA LEU A 299 -18.10 0.31 -10.81
C LEU A 299 -18.27 0.88 -12.22
N SER A 300 -17.24 1.54 -12.73
CA SER A 300 -17.22 2.16 -14.07
C SER A 300 -16.83 1.19 -15.19
N GLU A 301 -16.31 0.02 -14.83
CA GLU A 301 -15.90 -1.04 -15.77
C GLU A 301 -17.14 -1.78 -16.34
N ASN A 302 -17.01 -2.34 -17.55
CA ASN A 302 -18.04 -3.16 -18.17
C ASN A 302 -17.44 -4.49 -18.68
N PRO A 303 -17.72 -5.65 -18.03
CA PRO A 303 -18.64 -5.83 -16.90
C PRO A 303 -18.13 -5.18 -15.60
N LYS A 304 -19.05 -4.84 -14.69
CA LYS A 304 -18.70 -4.24 -13.40
C LYS A 304 -17.88 -5.21 -12.56
N ARG A 305 -16.73 -4.75 -12.05
CA ARG A 305 -15.85 -5.53 -11.19
C ARG A 305 -16.23 -5.33 -9.72
N PRO A 306 -16.49 -6.42 -8.95
CA PRO A 306 -16.67 -6.32 -7.52
C PRO A 306 -15.37 -5.89 -6.83
N MET A 307 -15.51 -5.09 -5.77
CA MET A 307 -14.38 -4.68 -4.93
C MET A 307 -14.34 -5.58 -3.71
N PHE A 308 -13.19 -6.19 -3.45
CA PHE A 308 -12.92 -7.01 -2.29
C PHE A 308 -11.81 -6.40 -1.45
N LEU A 309 -11.92 -6.54 -0.13
CA LEU A 309 -10.89 -6.21 0.84
C LEU A 309 -10.57 -7.48 1.63
N TYR A 310 -9.29 -7.68 1.96
CA TYR A 310 -8.94 -8.71 2.91
C TYR A 310 -9.41 -8.33 4.33
N GLU A 311 -9.74 -9.31 5.14
CA GLU A 311 -10.26 -9.06 6.49
C GLU A 311 -9.22 -8.41 7.41
N GLU A 312 -7.95 -8.72 7.21
CA GLU A 312 -6.79 -8.15 7.89
C GLU A 312 -6.51 -6.69 7.51
N GLU A 313 -7.04 -6.21 6.38
CA GLU A 313 -6.82 -4.82 5.94
C GLU A 313 -7.51 -3.80 6.85
N VAL A 314 -8.58 -4.22 7.54
CA VAL A 314 -9.34 -3.37 8.46
C VAL A 314 -9.19 -3.93 9.88
N PRO A 315 -8.18 -3.50 10.65
CA PRO A 315 -7.99 -3.94 12.02
C PRO A 315 -9.14 -3.44 12.91
N ARG A 316 -9.22 -3.93 14.16
CA ARG A 316 -10.24 -3.46 15.14
C ARG A 316 -10.22 -1.96 15.37
N SER A 317 -9.04 -1.33 15.31
CA SER A 317 -8.92 0.13 15.39
C SER A 317 -9.53 0.88 14.19
N GLY A 318 -9.97 0.16 13.16
CA GLY A 318 -10.34 0.72 11.86
C GLY A 318 -9.13 1.13 11.03
N ALA A 319 -9.39 1.59 9.81
CA ALA A 319 -8.39 2.10 8.87
C ALA A 319 -8.90 3.39 8.21
N ILE A 320 -8.10 4.44 8.18
CA ILE A 320 -8.42 5.68 7.51
C ILE A 320 -7.58 5.78 6.24
N VAL A 321 -8.25 5.89 5.10
CA VAL A 321 -7.62 6.12 3.80
C VAL A 321 -7.89 7.55 3.36
N THR A 322 -6.82 8.32 3.13
CA THR A 322 -6.90 9.70 2.67
C THR A 322 -6.29 9.84 1.28
N GLY A 323 -7.04 10.41 0.35
CA GLY A 323 -6.57 10.81 -0.98
C GLY A 323 -6.09 12.25 -0.98
N LYS A 324 -4.85 12.48 -1.39
CA LYS A 324 -4.24 13.82 -1.47
C LYS A 324 -3.50 13.99 -2.79
N TRP A 325 -3.55 15.21 -3.32
CA TRP A 325 -2.63 15.63 -4.37
C TRP A 325 -1.27 15.92 -3.75
N LYS A 326 -0.24 15.32 -4.32
CA LYS A 326 1.16 15.57 -3.97
C LYS A 326 1.83 16.33 -5.10
N ARG A 327 2.74 17.25 -4.74
CA ARG A 327 3.56 18.00 -5.68
C ARG A 327 5.02 17.96 -5.23
N THR A 328 5.92 17.63 -6.14
CA THR A 328 7.36 17.77 -5.91
C THR A 328 8.02 18.52 -7.07
N ARG A 329 9.16 19.14 -6.78
CA ARG A 329 10.05 19.70 -7.80
C ARG A 329 11.27 18.79 -7.89
N TRP A 330 11.53 18.29 -9.09
CA TRP A 330 12.63 17.38 -9.34
C TRP A 330 13.97 18.11 -9.42
N TYR A 331 15.09 17.39 -9.35
CA TYR A 331 16.43 17.99 -9.38
C TYR A 331 16.72 18.72 -10.71
N ASN A 332 16.04 18.32 -11.80
CA ASN A 332 16.10 19.02 -13.09
C ASN A 332 15.25 20.30 -13.13
N GLY A 333 14.56 20.64 -12.04
CA GLY A 333 13.72 21.82 -11.90
C GLY A 333 12.27 21.64 -12.34
N GLU A 334 11.91 20.52 -12.96
CA GLU A 334 10.54 20.21 -13.40
C GLU A 334 9.62 19.93 -12.21
N THR A 335 8.32 20.18 -12.41
CA THR A 335 7.31 19.97 -11.38
C THR A 335 6.45 18.77 -11.72
N TYR A 336 6.34 17.84 -10.78
CA TYR A 336 5.51 16.66 -10.89
C TYR A 336 4.36 16.75 -9.88
N VAL A 337 3.14 16.48 -10.36
CA VAL A 337 1.91 16.47 -9.55
C VAL A 337 1.22 15.13 -9.78
N TRP A 338 0.86 14.45 -8.70
CA TRP A 338 0.15 13.18 -8.77
C TRP A 338 -0.82 13.04 -7.60
N PHE A 339 -1.79 12.15 -7.76
CA PHE A 339 -2.73 11.80 -6.72
C PHE A 339 -2.27 10.51 -6.03
N ALA A 340 -2.32 10.48 -4.70
CA ALA A 340 -1.96 9.30 -3.92
C ALA A 340 -2.92 9.08 -2.76
N TRP A 341 -3.24 7.81 -2.50
CA TRP A 341 -3.90 7.39 -1.27
C TRP A 341 -2.87 7.04 -0.20
N GLN A 342 -3.17 7.43 1.04
CA GLN A 342 -2.39 7.09 2.22
C GLN A 342 -3.29 6.43 3.25
N LYS A 343 -2.89 5.24 3.70
CA LYS A 343 -3.56 4.50 4.77
C LYS A 343 -2.92 4.84 6.12
N THR A 344 -3.76 5.05 7.12
CA THR A 344 -3.37 5.27 8.52
C THR A 344 -4.29 4.46 9.43
N ASN A 345 -3.85 4.20 10.66
CA ASN A 345 -4.71 3.51 11.63
C ASN A 345 -5.91 4.40 11.98
N GLY A 346 -7.08 3.76 12.11
CA GLY A 346 -8.29 4.41 12.58
C GLY A 346 -8.25 4.74 14.07
N ARG A 347 -9.37 5.28 14.56
CA ARG A 347 -9.52 5.73 15.96
C ARG A 347 -10.36 4.80 16.83
N GLY A 348 -10.75 3.63 16.33
CA GLY A 348 -11.57 2.64 17.04
C GLY A 348 -12.84 2.28 16.30
N GLU A 349 -13.73 1.62 17.03
CA GLU A 349 -15.01 1.13 16.56
C GLU A 349 -16.10 2.20 16.71
N GLU A 350 -17.01 2.25 15.74
CA GLU A 350 -18.19 3.12 15.75
C GLU A 350 -19.38 2.29 15.28
N SER A 351 -20.54 2.46 15.94
CA SER A 351 -21.75 1.75 15.56
C SER A 351 -22.55 2.55 14.54
N SER A 352 -22.93 1.91 13.44
CA SER A 352 -23.80 2.50 12.40
C SER A 352 -25.19 2.89 12.91
N GLY A 353 -25.62 2.38 14.07
CA GLY A 353 -26.97 2.53 14.59
C GLY A 353 -28.03 1.80 13.75
N LEU A 354 -27.62 0.97 12.78
CA LEU A 354 -28.48 0.10 11.99
C LEU A 354 -29.17 -0.90 12.93
N LYS A 355 -30.50 -0.96 12.85
CA LYS A 355 -31.32 -1.85 13.66
C LYS A 355 -32.43 -2.42 12.79
N PHE A 356 -32.69 -3.71 12.94
CA PHE A 356 -33.81 -4.39 12.30
C PHE A 356 -34.86 -4.72 13.35
N ASP A 357 -36.11 -4.90 12.90
CA ASP A 357 -37.22 -5.40 13.72
C ASP A 357 -37.44 -4.61 15.03
N THR A 358 -37.43 -3.28 14.93
CA THR A 358 -37.59 -2.41 16.10
C THR A 358 -39.02 -1.95 16.29
N VAL A 359 -39.51 -2.00 17.53
CA VAL A 359 -40.79 -1.41 17.93
C VAL A 359 -40.52 -0.08 18.62
N LYS A 360 -41.04 1.02 18.05
CA LYS A 360 -40.92 2.37 18.63
C LYS A 360 -42.27 2.83 19.17
N TYR A 361 -42.25 3.53 20.29
CA TYR A 361 -43.44 4.18 20.81
C TYR A 361 -43.83 5.35 19.89
N SER A 362 -45.08 5.37 19.44
CA SER A 362 -45.64 6.50 18.72
C SER A 362 -45.89 7.61 19.73
N LYS A 363 -44.97 8.58 19.84
CA LYS A 363 -45.28 9.82 20.57
C LYS A 363 -46.38 10.52 19.78
N TYR A 364 -47.58 10.55 20.36
CA TYR A 364 -48.69 11.38 19.91
C TYR A 364 -48.15 12.80 19.63
N LYS A 365 -48.44 13.30 18.42
CA LYS A 365 -48.32 14.73 18.11
C LYS A 365 -49.42 15.48 18.85
#